data_AF-A0A136J860-F1
#
_entry.id   AF-A0A136J860-F1
#
_cell.length_a   1.000
_cell.length_b   1.000
_cell.length_c   1.000
_cell.angle_alpha   90.00
_cell.angle_beta   90.00
_cell.angle_gamma   90.00
#
_symmetry.space_group_name_H-M   'P 1'
#
loop_
_entity.id
_entity.type
_entity.pdbx_description
1 polymer ?
#
loop_
_entity_poly.entity_id
_entity_poly.type
_entity_poly.pdbx_seq_one_letter_code
_entity_poly.pdbx_strand_id
1 'polypeptide(L)'
;MPWKDWDTTAPVSNYTIHLTRDQVDILWTRANTLGTASESGVEPETSPAARISRHDAILAHIWSCITRARRFAADDNNFVHCYPTLGLRPALGLDSSFIGSPILMLDLKMPASSLAAAALPSSSEQTGVKRNSNIITTAATLRDVAQYIRATLSSVNSNTAGLAAHLHSIAYEKSPQR
;
A
#
# COMPACT_ATOMS: atom_id res chain seq x y z
N MET A 1 -6.76 -3.99 16.96
CA MET A 1 -8.16 -4.32 17.31
C MET A 1 -8.20 -4.87 18.72
N PRO A 2 -9.04 -4.34 19.62
CA PRO A 2 -9.29 -4.94 20.92
C PRO A 2 -9.75 -6.40 20.77
N TRP A 3 -9.26 -7.29 21.64
CA TRP A 3 -9.60 -8.73 21.61
C TRP A 3 -11.10 -9.00 21.70
N LYS A 4 -11.83 -8.12 22.40
CA LYS A 4 -13.29 -8.16 22.54
C LYS A 4 -14.06 -8.01 21.22
N ASP A 5 -13.44 -7.44 20.19
CA ASP A 5 -14.08 -7.20 18.89
C ASP A 5 -13.80 -8.35 17.91
N TRP A 6 -13.09 -9.40 18.33
CA TRP A 6 -12.80 -10.58 17.52
C TRP A 6 -13.92 -11.61 17.62
N ASP A 7 -14.58 -11.89 16.51
CA ASP A 7 -15.44 -13.06 16.39
C ASP A 7 -14.60 -14.29 16.05
N THR A 8 -14.22 -15.05 17.08
CA THR A 8 -13.46 -16.29 16.93
C THR A 8 -14.29 -17.46 16.39
N THR A 9 -15.60 -17.29 16.28
CA THR A 9 -16.54 -18.31 15.78
C THR A 9 -16.88 -18.14 14.30
N ALA A 10 -16.54 -16.99 13.71
CA ALA A 10 -16.71 -16.74 12.29
C ALA A 10 -15.92 -17.76 11.46
N PRO A 11 -16.53 -18.38 10.42
CA PRO A 11 -15.84 -19.34 9.58
C PRO A 11 -14.74 -18.65 8.76
N VAL A 12 -13.53 -19.20 8.82
CA VAL A 12 -12.38 -18.75 8.03
C VAL A 12 -12.00 -19.85 7.04
N SER A 13 -11.68 -19.46 5.81
CA SER A 13 -11.19 -20.37 4.76
C SER A 13 -9.84 -19.91 4.25
N ASN A 14 -8.99 -20.86 3.88
CA ASN A 14 -7.67 -20.59 3.32
C ASN A 14 -7.70 -20.76 1.80
N TYR A 15 -7.16 -19.77 1.08
CA TYR A 15 -7.08 -19.80 -0.37
C TYR A 15 -5.67 -19.42 -0.83
N THR A 16 -5.18 -20.11 -1.86
CA THR A 16 -3.94 -19.76 -2.55
C THR A 16 -4.30 -19.12 -3.89
N ILE A 17 -3.83 -17.89 -4.09
CA ILE A 17 -4.03 -17.16 -5.35
C ILE A 17 -2.75 -17.24 -6.17
N HIS A 18 -2.82 -17.84 -7.35
CA HIS A 18 -1.72 -17.90 -8.30
C HIS A 18 -1.86 -16.76 -9.31
N LEU A 19 -0.89 -15.86 -9.33
CA LEU A 19 -0.77 -14.83 -10.37
C LEU A 19 0.25 -15.29 -11.41
N THR A 20 -0.16 -15.35 -12.68
CA THR A 20 0.74 -15.65 -13.79
C THR A 20 1.71 -14.49 -14.01
N ARG A 21 2.82 -14.75 -14.72
CA ARG A 21 3.76 -13.72 -15.13
C ARG A 21 3.06 -12.57 -15.86
N ASP A 22 2.20 -12.90 -16.83
CA ASP A 22 1.50 -11.91 -17.63
C ASP A 22 0.58 -11.04 -16.77
N GLN A 23 -0.12 -11.63 -15.80
CA GLN A 23 -0.95 -10.88 -14.84
C GLN A 23 -0.10 -9.93 -14.00
N VAL A 24 1.04 -10.38 -13.50
CA VAL A 24 1.98 -9.54 -12.73
C VAL A 24 2.51 -8.39 -13.60
N ASP A 25 2.88 -8.66 -14.84
CA ASP A 25 3.41 -7.65 -15.77
C ASP A 25 2.32 -6.64 -16.17
N ILE A 26 1.06 -7.05 -16.30
CA ILE A 26 -0.08 -6.14 -16.50
C ILE A 26 -0.24 -5.20 -15.30
N LEU A 27 -0.24 -5.73 -14.08
CA LEU A 27 -0.37 -4.93 -12.86
C LEU A 27 0.77 -3.92 -12.73
N TRP A 28 2.00 -4.39 -12.93
CA TRP A 28 3.20 -3.58 -12.85
C TRP A 28 3.22 -2.47 -13.90
N THR A 29 2.88 -2.80 -15.15
CA THR A 29 2.79 -1.82 -16.24
C THR A 29 1.77 -0.74 -15.89
N ARG A 30 0.55 -1.13 -15.50
CA ARG A 30 -0.50 -0.16 -15.15
C ARG A 30 -0.11 0.75 -13.98
N ALA A 31 0.56 0.22 -12.97
CA ALA A 31 1.02 1.02 -11.85
C ALA A 31 2.10 2.03 -12.28
N ASN A 32 2.90 1.72 -13.30
CA ASN A 32 3.96 2.61 -13.80
C ASN A 32 3.54 3.52 -14.97
N THR A 33 2.43 3.25 -15.65
CA THR A 33 1.88 4.16 -16.67
C THR A 33 1.38 5.43 -15.99
N LEU A 34 1.86 6.59 -16.43
CA LEU A 34 1.26 7.88 -16.04
C LEU A 34 -0.12 7.96 -16.72
N GLY A 35 -1.16 8.26 -15.94
CA GLY A 35 -2.46 8.59 -16.52
C GLY A 35 -2.28 9.69 -17.56
N THR A 36 -2.92 9.55 -18.71
CA THR A 36 -3.01 10.57 -19.76
C THR A 36 -3.78 11.78 -19.21
N ALA A 37 -3.11 12.60 -18.41
CA ALA A 37 -3.59 13.85 -17.84
C ALA A 37 -2.52 14.94 -17.95
N SER A 38 -1.74 14.91 -19.04
CA SER A 38 -0.89 16.01 -19.47
C SER A 38 -1.19 16.30 -20.95
N GLU A 39 -2.34 16.91 -21.21
CA GLU A 39 -2.55 17.76 -22.40
C GLU A 39 -2.32 19.25 -22.08
N SER A 40 -1.97 19.57 -20.83
CA SER A 40 -1.50 20.89 -20.44
C SER A 40 0.00 20.77 -20.25
N GLY A 41 0.77 21.33 -21.20
CA GLY A 41 2.24 21.32 -21.25
C GLY A 41 2.93 22.11 -20.14
N VAL A 42 2.58 21.80 -18.88
CA VAL A 42 3.25 22.28 -17.68
C VAL A 42 3.95 21.07 -17.08
N GLU A 43 5.28 21.05 -17.24
CA GLU A 43 6.16 20.08 -16.60
C GLU A 43 5.86 20.05 -15.08
N PRO A 44 5.61 18.88 -14.46
CA PRO A 44 5.45 18.82 -13.03
C PRO A 44 6.82 19.05 -12.38
N GLU A 45 6.98 20.18 -11.71
CA GLU A 45 8.06 20.54 -10.78
C GLU A 45 8.05 19.65 -9.52
N THR A 46 7.83 18.34 -9.67
CA THR A 46 7.75 17.38 -8.57
C THR A 46 8.66 16.22 -8.91
N SER A 47 9.69 16.02 -8.09
CA SER A 47 10.65 14.91 -8.11
C SER A 47 10.09 13.65 -8.80
N PRO A 48 10.84 13.00 -9.73
CA PRO A 48 10.32 11.86 -10.48
C PRO A 48 9.81 10.81 -9.50
N ALA A 49 8.50 10.52 -9.59
CA ALA A 49 7.86 9.53 -8.75
C ALA A 49 8.67 8.23 -8.78
N ALA A 50 9.12 7.76 -7.61
CA ALA A 50 10.02 6.61 -7.52
C ALA A 50 9.43 5.39 -8.24
N ARG A 51 10.25 4.69 -9.03
CA ARG A 51 9.80 3.55 -9.86
C ARG A 51 9.12 2.47 -8.99
N ILE A 52 7.89 2.14 -9.33
CA ILE A 52 7.07 1.14 -8.65
C ILE A 52 7.56 -0.26 -9.02
N SER A 53 7.78 -1.14 -8.03
CA SER A 53 8.13 -2.55 -8.28
C SER A 53 6.91 -3.43 -8.54
N ARG A 54 7.15 -4.65 -9.01
CA ARG A 54 6.11 -5.69 -9.10
C ARG A 54 5.47 -6.00 -7.75
N HIS A 55 6.26 -6.02 -6.66
CA HIS A 55 5.75 -6.26 -5.32
C HIS A 55 4.78 -5.16 -4.89
N ASP A 56 5.13 -3.89 -5.08
CA ASP A 56 4.26 -2.76 -4.74
C ASP A 56 2.94 -2.81 -5.53
N ALA A 57 3.01 -3.14 -6.82
CA ALA A 57 1.84 -3.25 -7.68
C ALA A 57 0.91 -4.41 -7.27
N ILE A 58 1.48 -5.57 -6.92
CA ILE A 58 0.72 -6.72 -6.43
C ILE A 58 0.10 -6.41 -5.06
N LEU A 59 0.88 -5.83 -4.14
CA LEU A 59 0.40 -5.48 -2.81
C LEU A 59 -0.74 -4.46 -2.89
N ALA A 60 -0.58 -3.41 -3.70
CA ALA A 60 -1.63 -2.44 -3.98
C ALA A 60 -2.91 -3.12 -4.49
N HIS A 61 -2.77 -4.00 -5.48
CA HIS A 61 -3.90 -4.70 -6.07
C HIS A 61 -4.63 -5.59 -5.05
N ILE A 62 -3.90 -6.40 -4.29
CA ILE A 62 -4.48 -7.30 -3.26
C ILE A 62 -5.16 -6.47 -2.17
N TRP A 63 -4.52 -5.40 -1.69
CA TRP A 63 -5.08 -4.53 -0.65
C TRP A 63 -6.39 -3.88 -1.08
N SER A 64 -6.45 -3.39 -2.32
CA SER A 64 -7.68 -2.87 -2.93
C SER A 64 -8.75 -3.95 -3.12
N CYS A 65 -8.38 -5.16 -3.56
CA CYS A 65 -9.31 -6.29 -3.70
C CYS A 65 -9.93 -6.71 -2.37
N ILE A 66 -9.12 -6.86 -1.32
CA ILE A 66 -9.61 -7.20 0.03
C ILE A 66 -10.55 -6.10 0.53
N THR A 67 -10.19 -4.83 0.35
CA THR A 67 -11.02 -3.70 0.78
C THR A 67 -12.38 -3.70 0.08
N ARG A 68 -12.42 -3.93 -1.25
CA ARG A 68 -13.67 -4.08 -1.99
C ARG A 68 -14.50 -5.27 -1.51
N ALA A 69 -13.86 -6.43 -1.34
CA ALA A 69 -14.55 -7.65 -0.92
C ALA A 69 -15.22 -7.49 0.46
N ARG A 70 -14.58 -6.73 1.36
CA ARG A 70 -15.11 -6.41 2.70
C ARG A 70 -16.17 -5.29 2.71
N ARG A 71 -16.39 -4.61 1.58
CA ARG A 71 -17.36 -3.50 1.44
C ARG A 71 -17.15 -2.36 2.44
N PHE A 72 -15.90 -2.10 2.84
CA PHE A 72 -15.57 -1.05 3.81
C PHE A 72 -15.73 0.39 3.27
N ALA A 73 -15.91 0.56 1.96
CA ALA A 73 -16.06 1.88 1.34
C ALA A 73 -17.46 2.51 1.50
N ALA A 74 -18.40 1.85 2.17
CA ALA A 74 -19.75 2.39 2.39
C ALA A 74 -19.80 3.51 3.45
N ASP A 75 -18.73 3.67 4.22
CA ASP A 75 -18.62 4.68 5.27
C ASP A 75 -17.31 5.46 5.06
N ASP A 76 -17.46 6.75 4.75
CA ASP A 76 -16.42 7.63 4.25
C ASP A 76 -15.29 7.89 5.25
N ASN A 77 -15.51 7.60 6.54
CA ASN A 77 -14.52 7.84 7.59
C ASN A 77 -13.63 6.62 7.92
N ASN A 78 -13.83 5.49 7.23
CA ASN A 78 -13.09 4.27 7.53
C ASN A 78 -11.72 4.25 6.86
N PHE A 79 -10.68 4.14 7.69
CA PHE A 79 -9.33 3.83 7.25
C PHE A 79 -9.09 2.33 7.26
N VAL A 80 -8.45 1.83 6.21
CA VAL A 80 -7.95 0.46 6.15
C VAL A 80 -6.46 0.49 6.40
N HIS A 81 -6.02 -0.41 7.27
CA HIS A 81 -4.62 -0.61 7.60
C HIS A 81 -4.07 -1.87 6.89
N CYS A 82 -2.83 -1.80 6.44
CA CYS A 82 -2.06 -2.93 5.94
C CYS A 82 -0.71 -2.94 6.66
N TYR A 83 -0.33 -4.10 7.21
CA TYR A 83 0.86 -4.24 8.03
C TYR A 83 1.93 -5.13 7.35
N PRO A 84 2.59 -4.67 6.27
CA PRO A 84 3.67 -5.44 5.66
C PRO A 84 4.92 -5.41 6.55
N THR A 85 5.73 -6.45 6.44
CA THR A 85 7.04 -6.54 7.09
C THR A 85 8.14 -6.10 6.12
N LEU A 86 8.95 -5.14 6.54
CA LEU A 86 10.12 -4.66 5.80
C LEU A 86 11.39 -5.29 6.38
N GLY A 87 12.23 -5.88 5.52
CA GLY A 87 13.56 -6.34 5.90
C GLY A 87 14.55 -5.18 6.00
N LEU A 88 15.29 -5.12 7.11
CA LEU A 88 16.23 -4.03 7.42
C LEU A 88 17.71 -4.40 7.17
N ARG A 89 18.02 -5.62 6.70
CA ARG A 89 19.42 -6.03 6.47
C ARG A 89 20.22 -5.01 5.65
N PRO A 90 19.72 -4.52 4.48
CA PRO A 90 20.47 -3.55 3.70
C PRO A 90 20.64 -2.21 4.43
N ALA A 91 19.61 -1.74 5.13
CA ALA A 91 19.64 -0.48 5.88
C ALA A 91 20.60 -0.53 7.07
N LEU A 92 20.82 -1.72 7.64
CA LEU A 92 21.74 -1.95 8.76
C LEU A 92 23.14 -2.40 8.32
N GLY A 93 23.39 -2.54 7.01
CA GLY A 93 24.66 -3.07 6.50
C GLY A 93 24.96 -4.51 6.92
N LEU A 94 23.91 -5.31 7.19
CA LEU A 94 24.05 -6.70 7.61
C LEU A 94 24.19 -7.60 6.38
N ASP A 95 25.15 -8.51 6.44
CA ASP A 95 25.41 -9.46 5.37
C ASP A 95 24.44 -10.67 5.40
N SER A 96 24.68 -11.62 4.50
CA SER A 96 23.93 -12.87 4.42
C SER A 96 24.27 -13.88 5.52
N SER A 97 25.40 -13.72 6.21
CA SER A 97 25.82 -14.57 7.33
C SER A 97 25.11 -14.22 8.64
N PHE A 98 24.56 -13.01 8.76
CA PHE A 98 23.82 -12.58 9.94
C PHE A 98 22.67 -13.55 10.27
N ILE A 99 22.77 -14.19 11.43
CA ILE A 99 21.77 -15.11 11.99
C ILE A 99 20.78 -14.29 12.82
N GLY A 100 19.70 -13.86 12.18
CA GLY A 100 18.63 -13.11 12.81
C GLY A 100 17.61 -12.59 11.79
N SER A 101 16.53 -12.00 12.28
CA SER A 101 15.46 -11.44 11.44
C SER A 101 15.28 -9.95 11.72
N PRO A 102 16.15 -9.08 11.16
CA PRO A 102 16.03 -7.65 11.35
C PRO A 102 14.89 -7.17 10.45
N ILE A 103 13.68 -7.12 11.01
CA ILE A 103 12.45 -6.74 10.32
C ILE A 103 11.71 -5.66 11.09
N LEU A 104 11.01 -4.78 10.37
CA LEU A 104 10.09 -3.80 10.93
C LEU A 104 8.71 -4.03 10.33
N MET A 105 7.67 -3.98 11.16
CA MET A 105 6.29 -3.96 10.68
C MET A 105 5.89 -2.52 10.40
N LEU A 106 5.42 -2.25 9.19
CA LEU A 106 4.99 -0.91 8.79
C LEU A 106 3.48 -0.75 8.98
N ASP A 107 3.02 0.46 9.27
CA ASP A 107 1.59 0.79 9.25
C ASP A 107 1.26 1.57 7.97
N LEU A 108 0.74 0.87 6.96
CA LEU A 108 0.18 1.52 5.79
C LEU A 108 -1.29 1.84 6.07
N LYS A 109 -1.67 3.10 5.95
CA LYS A 109 -3.01 3.58 6.29
C LYS A 109 -3.59 4.41 5.14
N MET A 110 -4.77 4.03 4.65
CA MET A 110 -5.45 4.76 3.58
C MET A 110 -6.98 4.68 3.70
N PRO A 111 -7.74 5.70 3.26
CA PRO A 111 -9.20 5.63 3.24
C PRO A 111 -9.73 4.43 2.45
N ALA A 112 -10.75 3.77 2.98
CA ALA A 112 -11.39 2.62 2.35
C ALA A 112 -12.00 2.97 0.98
N SER A 113 -12.56 4.18 0.86
CA SER A 113 -13.13 4.71 -0.39
C SER A 113 -12.07 4.82 -1.49
N SER A 114 -10.90 5.38 -1.20
CA SER A 114 -9.77 5.46 -2.13
C SER A 114 -9.29 4.06 -2.57
N LEU A 115 -9.13 3.15 -1.62
CA LEU A 115 -8.70 1.77 -1.90
C LEU A 115 -9.70 0.98 -2.74
N ALA A 116 -10.99 1.13 -2.44
CA ALA A 116 -12.04 0.44 -3.17
C ALA A 116 -12.14 0.94 -4.61
N ALA A 117 -12.00 2.26 -4.80
CA ALA A 117 -12.03 2.90 -6.11
C ALA A 117 -10.79 2.61 -6.97
N ALA A 118 -9.67 2.21 -6.36
CA ALA A 118 -8.49 1.68 -7.04
C ALA A 118 -8.76 0.26 -7.61
N ALA A 119 -9.69 0.19 -8.57
CA ALA A 119 -10.02 -1.00 -9.31
C ALA A 119 -9.25 -1.07 -10.63
N LEU A 120 -9.11 -2.28 -11.16
CA LEU A 120 -8.77 -2.44 -12.56
C LEU A 120 -9.96 -1.86 -13.35
N PRO A 121 -9.77 -0.94 -14.31
CA PRO A 121 -10.81 -0.68 -15.27
C PRO A 121 -11.06 -2.02 -15.98
N SER A 122 -12.27 -2.56 -15.80
CA SER A 122 -12.81 -3.56 -16.71
C SER A 122 -12.81 -2.94 -18.10
N SER A 123 -12.49 -3.73 -19.12
CA SER A 123 -12.40 -3.35 -20.53
C SER A 123 -13.73 -2.83 -21.14
N SER A 124 -14.69 -2.42 -20.32
CA SER A 124 -16.06 -2.08 -20.70
C SER A 124 -16.64 -0.84 -19.99
N GLU A 125 -15.87 -0.04 -19.24
CA GLU A 125 -16.40 1.20 -18.63
C GLU A 125 -15.91 2.45 -19.34
N GLN A 126 -16.44 2.61 -20.56
CA GLN A 126 -16.60 3.90 -21.22
C GLN A 126 -18.08 4.29 -21.16
N THR A 127 -18.63 4.39 -19.95
CA THR A 127 -19.93 5.04 -19.72
C THR A 127 -19.77 6.03 -18.60
N GLY A 128 -19.55 7.29 -18.99
CA GLY A 128 -19.54 8.42 -18.10
C GLY A 128 -20.88 8.53 -17.38
N VAL A 129 -20.95 8.05 -16.14
CA VAL A 129 -21.93 8.53 -15.18
C VAL A 129 -21.31 9.75 -14.52
N LYS A 130 -21.60 10.92 -15.10
CA LYS A 130 -21.42 12.20 -14.42
C LYS A 130 -22.35 12.21 -13.21
N ARG A 131 -21.86 11.76 -12.04
CA ARG A 131 -22.48 12.12 -10.76
C ARG A 131 -22.20 13.60 -10.54
N ASN A 132 -23.25 14.37 -10.73
CA ASN A 132 -23.47 15.73 -10.30
C ASN A 132 -23.37 15.85 -8.77
N SER A 133 -22.15 15.81 -8.25
CA SER A 133 -21.81 16.32 -6.94
C SER A 133 -20.56 17.17 -7.10
N ASN A 134 -20.62 18.44 -6.71
CA ASN A 134 -19.53 19.43 -6.81
C ASN A 134 -18.32 19.14 -5.90
N ILE A 135 -18.01 17.86 -5.67
CA ILE A 135 -16.79 17.38 -5.04
C ILE A 135 -16.20 16.39 -6.05
N ILE A 136 -15.24 16.85 -6.84
CA ILE A 136 -14.41 15.98 -7.67
C ILE A 136 -13.43 15.29 -6.69
N THR A 137 -13.90 14.26 -5.98
CA THR A 137 -12.99 13.33 -5.32
C THR A 137 -12.46 12.43 -6.42
N THR A 138 -11.28 12.74 -6.96
CA THR A 138 -10.60 11.86 -7.92
C THR A 138 -10.42 10.49 -7.26
N ALA A 139 -11.07 9.47 -7.83
CA ALA A 139 -10.88 8.09 -7.41
C ALA A 139 -9.40 7.73 -7.50
N ALA A 140 -8.81 7.22 -6.41
CA ALA A 140 -7.42 6.81 -6.42
C ALA A 140 -7.20 5.69 -7.45
N THR A 141 -6.15 5.80 -8.24
CA THR A 141 -5.74 4.80 -9.22
C THR A 141 -4.88 3.72 -8.56
N LEU A 142 -4.69 2.58 -9.24
CA LEU A 142 -3.73 1.55 -8.79
C LEU A 142 -2.32 2.13 -8.59
N ARG A 143 -1.92 3.09 -9.44
CA ARG A 143 -0.66 3.81 -9.33
C ARG A 143 -0.58 4.58 -8.02
N ASP A 144 -1.62 5.30 -7.63
CA ASP A 144 -1.59 6.12 -6.42
C ASP A 144 -1.38 5.26 -5.17
N VAL A 145 -2.08 4.12 -5.10
CA VAL A 145 -1.91 3.14 -4.02
C VAL A 145 -0.48 2.58 -4.01
N ALA A 146 0.03 2.15 -5.16
CA ALA A 146 1.37 1.59 -5.27
C ALA A 146 2.47 2.63 -5.00
N GLN A 147 2.25 3.89 -5.38
CA GLN A 147 3.15 5.01 -5.12
C GLN A 147 3.19 5.32 -3.63
N TYR A 148 2.03 5.32 -2.95
CA TYR A 148 1.96 5.48 -1.51
C TYR A 148 2.75 4.38 -0.78
N ILE A 149 2.58 3.11 -1.18
CA ILE A 149 3.36 1.99 -0.64
C ILE A 149 4.86 2.23 -0.84
N ARG A 150 5.27 2.54 -2.07
CA ARG A 150 6.68 2.79 -2.43
C ARG A 150 7.27 3.98 -1.67
N ALA A 151 6.51 5.05 -1.49
CA ALA A 151 6.96 6.24 -0.77
C ALA A 151 7.19 5.93 0.71
N THR A 152 6.27 5.21 1.34
CA THR A 152 6.41 4.78 2.74
C THR A 152 7.58 3.82 2.94
N LEU A 153 7.79 2.86 2.03
CA LEU A 153 8.95 1.96 2.09
C LEU A 153 10.27 2.72 1.91
N SER A 154 10.30 3.65 0.95
CA SER A 154 11.48 4.46 0.67
C SER A 154 11.82 5.40 1.83
N SER A 155 10.83 5.96 2.53
CA SER A 155 11.08 6.87 3.64
C SER A 155 11.82 6.20 4.80
N VAL A 156 11.50 4.92 5.08
CA VAL A 156 12.19 4.14 6.11
C VAL A 156 13.64 3.84 5.71
N ASN A 157 13.89 3.46 4.46
CA ASN A 157 15.25 3.14 3.99
C ASN A 157 16.14 4.39 3.83
N SER A 158 15.56 5.52 3.41
CA SER A 158 16.32 6.76 3.21
C SER A 158 16.58 7.52 4.51
N ASN A 159 15.75 7.34 5.55
CA ASN A 159 15.91 8.01 6.83
C ASN A 159 16.65 7.12 7.86
N THR A 160 17.92 6.86 7.61
CA THR A 160 18.76 6.04 8.50
C THR A 160 18.88 6.61 9.91
N ALA A 161 18.94 7.94 10.06
CA ALA A 161 18.98 8.61 11.35
C ALA A 161 17.66 8.40 12.14
N GLY A 162 16.52 8.55 11.48
CA GLY A 162 15.20 8.26 12.07
C GLY A 162 15.03 6.80 12.44
N LEU A 163 15.50 5.88 11.59
CA LEU A 163 15.50 4.45 11.89
C LEU A 163 16.36 4.14 13.12
N ALA A 164 17.58 4.68 13.20
CA ALA A 164 18.46 4.50 14.35
C ALA A 164 17.84 5.07 15.65
N ALA A 165 17.27 6.27 15.59
CA ALA A 165 16.58 6.89 16.71
C ALA A 165 15.38 6.05 17.18
N HIS A 166 14.60 5.50 16.25
CA HIS A 166 13.47 4.62 16.55
C HIS A 166 13.93 3.31 17.20
N LEU A 167 14.94 2.65 16.65
CA LEU A 167 15.51 1.42 17.22
C LEU A 167 16.10 1.67 18.61
N HIS A 168 16.80 2.77 18.80
CA HIS A 168 17.29 3.20 20.11
C HIS A 168 16.12 3.42 21.08
N SER A 169 15.08 4.15 20.67
CA SER A 169 13.90 4.38 21.50
C SER A 169 13.26 3.07 21.97
N ILE A 170 13.11 2.08 21.09
CA ILE A 170 12.53 0.78 21.44
C ILE A 170 13.46 0.00 22.38
N ALA A 171 14.76 -0.02 22.11
CA ALA A 171 15.74 -0.75 22.91
C ALA A 171 15.83 -0.24 24.37
N TYR A 172 15.55 1.04 24.58
CA TYR A 172 15.58 1.71 25.89
C TYR A 172 14.18 2.10 26.39
N GLU A 173 13.12 1.66 25.72
CA GLU A 173 11.76 1.87 26.22
C GLU A 173 11.63 1.15 27.57
N LYS A 174 11.11 1.84 28.59
CA LYS A 174 10.82 1.23 29.88
C LYS A 174 9.67 0.24 29.70
N SER A 175 10.01 -0.99 29.33
CA SER A 175 9.03 -2.04 29.18
C SER A 175 8.47 -2.39 30.56
N PRO A 176 7.13 -2.43 30.74
CA PRO A 176 6.54 -2.91 31.99
C PRO A 176 6.80 -4.40 32.25
N GLN A 177 7.41 -5.12 31.30
CA GLN A 177 7.80 -6.53 31.42
C GLN A 177 9.28 -6.75 31.77
N ARG A 178 10.04 -5.69 32.10
CA ARG A 178 11.46 -5.78 32.49
C ARG A 178 11.70 -5.23 33.90
#